data_AF-A0A5E4P0M1-F1
#
_entry.id   AF-A0A5E4P0M1-F1
#
_cell.length_a   1.000
_cell.length_b   1.000
_cell.length_c   1.000
_cell.angle_alpha   90.00
_cell.angle_beta   90.00
_cell.angle_gamma   90.00
#
_symmetry.space_group_name_H-M   'P 1'
#
loop_
_entity.id
_entity.type
_entity.pdbx_description
1 polymer ?
#
loop_
_entity_poly.entity_id
_entity_poly.type
_entity_poly.pdbx_seq_one_letter_code
_entity_poly.pdbx_strand_id
1 'polypeptide(L)' 'MADVPGRDVSISGMTEPEAREFHQIFMTSFLAFTAVAVVAHVLVYIWRPWLPSTPAGYKTGMDLLHHAFTALT' A
#
# COMPACT_ATOMS: atom_id res chain seq x y z
N MET A 1 37.92 9.23 4.89
CA MET A 1 37.80 8.01 4.07
C MET A 1 38.33 8.40 2.70
N ALA A 2 39.44 7.80 2.25
CA ALA A 2 40.14 8.24 1.05
C ALA A 2 39.25 8.04 -0.18
N ASP A 3 39.11 9.09 -0.98
CA ASP A 3 38.55 9.07 -2.33
C ASP A 3 39.52 8.27 -3.21
N VAL A 4 39.19 7.00 -3.47
CA VAL A 4 39.92 6.15 -4.42
C VAL A 4 39.23 6.32 -5.77
N PRO A 5 39.86 6.99 -6.75
CA PRO A 5 39.24 7.20 -8.05
C PRO A 5 39.04 5.84 -8.72
N GLY A 6 37.78 5.43 -8.89
CA GLY A 6 37.40 4.21 -9.61
C GLY A 6 36.62 3.14 -8.83
N ARG A 7 36.25 3.37 -7.56
CA ARG A 7 35.22 2.55 -6.88
C ARG A 7 33.92 3.34 -6.77
N ASP A 8 33.02 3.15 -7.73
CA ASP A 8 31.62 3.59 -7.65
C ASP A 8 30.88 2.75 -6.59
N VAL A 9 31.22 3.00 -5.33
CA VAL A 9 30.53 2.42 -4.17
C VAL A 9 29.54 3.43 -3.64
N SER A 10 28.27 3.04 -3.57
CA SER A 10 27.22 3.89 -3.04
C SER A 10 27.37 4.10 -1.53
N ILE A 11 26.62 5.05 -0.97
CA ILE A 11 26.63 5.35 0.48
C ILE A 11 26.21 4.13 1.33
N SER A 12 25.50 3.16 0.74
CA SER A 12 25.16 1.88 1.37
C SER A 12 26.27 0.82 1.28
N GLY A 13 27.43 1.15 0.73
CA GLY A 13 28.62 0.29 0.68
C GLY A 13 28.59 -0.80 -0.40
N MET A 14 27.63 -0.75 -1.33
CA MET A 14 27.48 -1.74 -2.40
C MET A 14 27.98 -1.20 -3.73
N THR A 15 28.57 -2.06 -4.54
CA THR A 15 28.89 -1.75 -5.94
C THR A 15 27.62 -1.81 -6.81
N GLU A 16 27.57 -1.03 -7.89
CA GLU A 16 26.47 -1.04 -8.89
C GLU A 16 25.99 -2.45 -9.29
N PRO A 17 26.88 -3.45 -9.59
CA PRO A 17 26.45 -4.81 -9.91
C PRO A 17 25.81 -5.54 -8.72
N GLU A 18 26.35 -5.43 -7.51
CA GLU A 18 25.78 -6.09 -6.31
C GLU A 18 24.39 -5.55 -5.97
N ALA A 19 24.19 -4.23 -6.11
CA ALA A 19 22.88 -3.62 -5.89
C ALA A 19 21.83 -4.13 -6.89
N ARG A 20 22.24 -4.38 -8.15
CA ARG A 20 21.36 -4.90 -9.20
C ARG A 20 20.97 -6.36 -8.97
N GLU A 21 21.90 -7.20 -8.51
CA GLU A 21 21.61 -8.60 -8.17
C GLU A 21 20.62 -8.71 -7.00
N PHE A 22 20.83 -7.94 -5.93
CA PHE A 22 19.88 -7.88 -4.82
C PHE A 22 18.51 -7.38 -5.28
N HIS A 23 18.49 -6.29 -6.06
CA HIS A 23 17.25 -5.70 -6.56
C HIS A 23 16.45 -6.68 -7.44
N GLN A 24 17.13 -7.49 -8.26
CA GLN A 24 16.49 -8.49 -9.12
C GLN A 24 15.77 -9.57 -8.31
N ILE A 25 16.43 -10.12 -7.28
CA ILE A 25 15.83 -11.13 -6.39
C ILE A 25 14.69 -10.53 -5.56
N PHE A 26 14.86 -9.30 -5.09
CA PHE A 26 13.87 -8.59 -4.31
C PHE A 26 12.62 -8.32 -5.13
N MET A 27 12.76 -7.78 -6.36
CA MET A 27 11.61 -7.49 -7.22
C MET A 27 10.86 -8.75 -7.63
N THR A 28 11.56 -9.86 -7.87
CA THR A 28 10.92 -11.14 -8.20
C THR A 28 10.01 -11.62 -7.06
N SER A 29 10.53 -11.63 -5.83
CA SER A 29 9.76 -12.07 -4.65
C SER A 29 8.68 -11.06 -4.23
N PHE A 30 8.96 -9.77 -4.32
CA PHE A 30 8.00 -8.70 -4.06
C PHE A 30 6.81 -8.75 -5.02
N LEU A 31 7.06 -9.02 -6.32
CA LEU A 31 5.99 -9.13 -7.30
C LEU A 31 5.12 -10.37 -7.05
N ALA A 32 5.75 -11.52 -6.74
CA ALA A 32 5.03 -12.74 -6.38
C ALA A 32 4.16 -12.56 -5.12
N PHE A 33 4.71 -11.94 -4.07
CA PHE A 33 3.97 -11.61 -2.85
C PHE A 33 2.82 -10.64 -3.13
N THR A 34 3.07 -9.57 -3.87
CA THR A 34 2.06 -8.57 -4.22
C THR A 34 0.92 -9.17 -5.02
N ALA A 35 1.21 -10.08 -5.97
CA ALA A 35 0.18 -10.79 -6.73
C ALA A 35 -0.76 -11.59 -5.82
N VAL A 36 -0.20 -12.35 -4.86
CA VAL A 36 -0.99 -13.08 -3.86
C VAL A 36 -1.78 -12.13 -2.97
N ALA A 37 -1.16 -11.03 -2.52
CA ALA A 37 -1.81 -10.04 -1.67
C ALA A 37 -3.01 -9.39 -2.37
N VAL A 38 -2.90 -9.03 -3.65
CA VAL A 38 -4.01 -8.47 -4.44
C VAL A 38 -5.19 -9.43 -4.47
N VAL A 39 -4.96 -10.72 -4.75
CA VAL A 39 -6.02 -11.73 -4.77
C VAL A 39 -6.70 -11.84 -3.41
N ALA A 40 -5.92 -11.89 -2.32
CA ALA A 40 -6.45 -11.95 -0.96
C ALA A 40 -7.30 -10.72 -0.62
N HIS A 41 -6.85 -9.51 -0.97
CA HIS A 41 -7.60 -8.28 -0.73
C HIS A 41 -8.89 -8.22 -1.55
N VAL A 42 -8.89 -8.67 -2.80
CA VAL A 42 -10.13 -8.78 -3.60
C VAL A 42 -11.12 -9.73 -2.93
N LEU A 43 -10.65 -10.87 -2.44
CA LEU A 43 -11.50 -11.85 -1.75
C LEU A 43 -12.12 -11.26 -0.47
N VAL A 44 -11.32 -10.57 0.34
CA VAL A 44 -11.81 -9.90 1.56
C VAL A 44 -12.74 -8.73 1.20
N TYR A 45 -12.47 -8.02 0.10
CA TYR A 45 -13.34 -6.93 -0.38
C TYR A 45 -14.72 -7.46 -0.80
N ILE A 46 -14.81 -8.66 -1.37
CA ILE A 46 -16.08 -9.32 -1.67
C ILE A 46 -16.79 -9.72 -0.37
N TRP A 47 -16.07 -10.25 0.63
CA TRP A 47 -16.66 -10.70 1.89
C TRP A 47 -17.16 -9.53 2.78
N ARG A 48 -16.36 -8.48 2.93
CA ARG A 48 -16.72 -7.26 3.67
C ARG A 48 -16.18 -6.03 2.92
N PRO A 49 -16.97 -5.45 2.02
CA PRO A 49 -16.54 -4.30 1.24
C PRO A 49 -16.33 -3.10 2.16
N TRP A 50 -15.08 -2.67 2.26
CA TRP A 50 -14.68 -1.54 3.10
C TRP A 50 -14.86 -0.18 2.39
N LEU A 51 -14.99 -0.18 1.06
CA LEU A 51 -15.35 1.00 0.26
C LEU A 51 -16.78 0.80 -0.30
N PRO A 52 -17.81 1.40 0.31
CA PRO A 52 -19.16 1.41 -0.25
C PRO A 52 -19.18 2.18 -1.57
N SER A 53 -19.57 1.52 -2.66
CA SER A 53 -19.69 2.08 -4.02
C SER A 53 -20.94 2.94 -4.23
N THR A 54 -21.55 3.44 -3.15
CA THR A 54 -22.74 4.28 -3.20
C THR A 54 -22.39 5.72 -2.78
N PRO A 55 -23.04 6.74 -3.37
CA PRO A 55 -22.93 8.13 -2.90
C PRO A 55 -23.29 8.31 -1.40
N ALA A 56 -23.99 7.33 -0.82
CA ALA A 56 -24.40 7.27 0.58
C ALA A 56 -23.58 6.25 1.41
N GLY A 57 -22.33 6.00 1.03
CA GLY A 57 -21.38 5.25 1.86
C GLY A 57 -21.10 5.91 3.22
N TYR A 58 -21.34 7.23 3.30
CA TYR A 58 -21.35 8.05 4.51
C TYR A 58 -22.72 8.02 5.21
N LYS A 59 -23.11 6.87 5.78
CA LYS A 59 -24.26 6.83 6.72
C LYS A 59 -24.09 7.81 7.90
N THR A 60 -22.87 8.24 8.19
CA THR A 60 -22.54 9.30 9.15
C THR A 60 -23.26 10.63 8.90
N GLY A 61 -23.56 11.00 7.65
CA GLY A 61 -24.32 12.24 7.37
C GLY A 61 -25.82 12.10 7.70
N MET A 62 -26.38 10.93 7.41
CA MET A 62 -27.80 10.61 7.63
C MET A 62 -28.12 10.41 9.11
N ASP A 63 -27.21 9.82 9.87
CA ASP A 63 -27.38 9.59 11.30
C ASP A 63 -27.39 10.91 12.11
N LEU A 64 -26.58 11.89 11.69
CA LEU A 64 -26.54 13.22 12.33
C LEU A 64 -27.82 14.03 12.12
N LEU A 65 -28.42 13.95 10.93
CA LEU A 65 -29.69 14.60 10.63
C LEU A 65 -30.85 13.92 11.36
N HIS A 66 -30.84 12.58 11.45
CA HIS A 66 -31.85 11.84 12.20
C HIS A 66 -31.90 12.28 13.67
N HIS A 67 -30.74 12.43 14.31
CA HIS A 67 -30.64 12.94 15.67
C HIS A 67 -31.11 14.39 15.82
N ALA A 68 -30.83 15.25 14.83
CA ALA A 68 -31.29 16.64 14.85
C ALA A 68 -32.83 16.75 14.74
N PHE A 69 -33.47 15.92 13.91
CA PHE A 69 -34.94 15.92 13.79
C PHE A 69 -35.64 15.38 15.03
N THR A 70 -35.13 14.31 15.64
CA THR A 70 -35.69 13.77 16.89
C THR A 70 -35.50 14.69 18.10
N ALA A 71 -34.58 15.66 18.03
CA ALA A 71 -34.35 16.64 19.09
C ALA A 71 -35.31 17.87 19.01
N LEU A 72 -36.09 17.99 17.93
CA LEU A 72 -36.96 19.13 17.66
C LEU A 72 -38.47 18.81 17.70
N THR A 73 -38.84 17.58 18.03
CA THR A 73 -40.22 17.09 18.25
C THR A 73 -40.36 16.53 19.64
#